data_AF-A0A969NK36-F1
#
_entry.id   AF-A0A969NK36-F1
#
_cell.length_a   1.000
_cell.length_b   1.000
_cell.length_c   1.000
_cell.angle_alpha   90.00
_cell.angle_beta   90.00
_cell.angle_gamma   90.00
#
_symmetry.space_group_name_H-M   'P 1'
#
loop_
_entity.id
_entity.type
_entity.pdbx_description
1 polymer ?
#
loop_
_entity_poly.entity_id
_entity_poly.type
_entity_poly.pdbx_seq_one_letter_code
_entity_poly.pdbx_strand_id
1 'polypeptide(L)'
;MINIDHYKFPEKIDFDEHTLIGICGPTHGFNFPPIVINFLFRFPNAGKANVFILNTRAGMKLYKLFLPGLSGLAQYLAAIVMRLKGYRIVGMQPMDLPSNWISLHPGLHQKVVESIFHRCKRITTRFANKILDGKTVYKALISLPIDLAIAPVSFGYYLVGRFAIAKTFIATDACTNCGLCEKKCPVGAIKNSEVRPYWTFDCESCMHCMNHCPERAIETALGFTAILWWIAFSLIPISLLKIILDANVFGVNEHFWLSKLIYYFIFIGGGLFIVFLAYRILHFLMRFTLFSKIITYTSLTKYKFWRRYKAPKNI
;
A
#
# COMPACT_ATOMS: atom_id res chain seq x y z
N MET A 1 9.98 14.24 15.02
CA MET A 1 9.35 13.08 14.34
C MET A 1 10.08 11.84 14.80
N ILE A 2 9.36 10.80 15.24
CA ILE A 2 9.94 9.54 15.75
C ILE A 2 9.87 8.50 14.62
N ASN A 3 10.94 7.74 14.39
CA ASN A 3 10.87 6.55 13.55
C ASN A 3 10.12 5.45 14.34
N ILE A 4 8.91 5.12 13.89
CA ILE A 4 7.99 4.22 14.62
C ILE A 4 8.30 2.73 14.41
N ASP A 5 9.17 2.38 13.45
CA ASP A 5 9.41 1.02 12.99
C ASP A 5 10.06 0.16 14.09
N HIS A 6 10.97 0.78 14.85
CA HIS A 6 11.67 0.18 15.98
C HIS A 6 11.44 0.91 17.29
N TYR A 7 10.48 1.84 17.34
CA TYR A 7 10.23 2.58 18.57
C TYR A 7 9.68 1.65 19.65
N LYS A 8 10.39 1.62 20.77
CA LYS A 8 9.94 1.04 22.03
C LYS A 8 9.50 2.18 22.92
N PHE A 9 8.26 2.13 23.38
CA PHE A 9 7.79 3.05 24.39
C PHE A 9 8.59 2.81 25.69
N PRO A 10 9.07 3.85 26.36
CA PRO A 10 9.65 3.69 27.69
C PRO A 10 8.57 3.19 28.67
N GLU A 11 9.01 2.59 29.78
CA GLU A 11 8.12 1.96 30.78
C GLU A 11 7.08 2.93 31.35
N LYS A 12 7.41 4.23 31.40
CA LYS A 12 6.46 5.31 31.70
C LYS A 12 6.61 6.42 30.67
N ILE A 13 5.48 6.81 30.09
CA ILE A 13 5.32 8.09 29.41
C ILE A 13 4.16 8.78 30.11
N ASP A 14 4.43 9.94 30.70
CA ASP A 14 3.38 10.73 31.35
C ASP A 14 2.77 11.65 30.29
N PHE A 15 1.54 11.32 29.89
CA PHE A 15 0.74 12.11 28.97
C PHE A 15 -0.35 12.83 29.78
N ASP A 16 -0.17 14.12 30.00
CA ASP A 16 -1.18 14.97 30.65
C ASP A 16 -2.22 15.50 29.64
N GLU A 17 -3.21 16.24 30.15
CA GLU A 17 -4.26 16.86 29.35
C GLU A 17 -3.79 18.04 28.48
N HIS A 18 -2.60 18.59 28.78
CA HIS A 18 -1.96 19.64 27.99
C HIS A 18 -1.14 19.08 26.82
N THR A 19 -0.84 17.78 26.85
CA THR A 19 -0.09 17.11 25.80
C THR A 19 -0.94 16.97 24.54
N LEU A 20 -0.35 17.38 23.41
CA LEU A 20 -0.93 17.22 22.07
C LEU A 20 -0.13 16.21 21.26
N ILE A 21 -0.78 15.14 20.83
CA ILE A 21 -0.20 14.05 20.05
C ILE A 21 -0.69 14.13 18.61
N GLY A 22 0.24 14.08 17.66
CA GLY A 22 -0.07 14.06 16.23
C GLY A 22 0.18 12.70 15.60
N ILE A 23 -0.88 12.06 15.08
CA ILE A 23 -0.78 10.85 14.26
C ILE A 23 -0.81 11.26 12.80
N CYS A 24 0.34 11.14 12.13
CA CYS A 24 0.52 11.57 10.75
C CYS A 24 1.04 10.40 9.92
N GLY A 25 0.37 10.07 8.81
CA GLY A 25 0.84 8.97 7.95
C GLY A 25 0.22 8.99 6.55
N PRO A 26 0.72 8.17 5.61
CA PRO A 26 0.13 8.04 4.29
C PRO A 26 -1.09 7.12 4.29
N THR A 27 -1.95 7.25 3.28
CA THR A 27 -2.98 6.25 3.00
C THR A 27 -2.47 5.23 2.00
N HIS A 28 -2.35 3.97 2.42
CA HIS A 28 -2.05 2.82 1.58
C HIS A 28 -3.27 1.90 1.54
N GLY A 29 -3.80 1.67 0.33
CA GLY A 29 -5.02 0.88 0.15
C GLY A 29 -6.19 1.37 0.99
N PHE A 30 -6.42 2.70 0.99
CA PHE A 30 -7.54 3.32 1.71
C PHE A 30 -7.54 3.09 3.23
N ASN A 31 -6.38 2.83 3.83
CA ASN A 31 -6.20 2.83 5.27
C ASN A 31 -4.81 3.41 5.62
N PHE A 32 -4.51 3.65 6.89
CA PHE A 32 -3.10 3.81 7.28
C PHE A 32 -2.35 2.52 6.96
N PRO A 33 -1.02 2.52 6.85
CA PRO A 33 -0.26 1.31 6.59
C PRO A 33 -0.15 0.44 7.84
N PRO A 34 0.03 -0.88 7.70
CA PRO A 34 0.18 -1.80 8.84
C PRO A 34 1.19 -1.33 9.90
N ILE A 35 2.31 -0.73 9.51
CA ILE A 35 3.31 -0.21 10.45
C ILE A 35 2.76 0.87 11.38
N VAL A 36 1.89 1.76 10.87
CA VAL A 36 1.21 2.79 11.67
C VAL A 36 0.16 2.14 12.55
N ILE A 37 -0.69 1.25 12.01
CA ILE A 37 -1.75 0.59 12.79
C ILE A 37 -1.15 -0.26 13.94
N ASN A 38 -0.09 -1.03 13.67
CA ASN A 38 0.62 -1.82 14.66
C ASN A 38 1.27 -0.93 15.74
N PHE A 39 1.79 0.24 15.35
CA PHE A 39 2.27 1.23 16.30
C PHE A 39 1.14 1.76 17.20
N LEU A 40 -0.02 2.09 16.62
CA LEU A 40 -1.18 2.57 17.38
C LEU A 40 -1.70 1.51 18.36
N PHE A 41 -1.72 0.23 18.01
CA PHE A 41 -2.10 -0.84 18.94
C PHE A 41 -1.14 -0.98 20.13
N ARG A 42 0.16 -0.79 19.90
CA ARG A 42 1.19 -0.78 20.96
C ARG A 42 1.26 0.53 21.74
N PHE A 43 0.55 1.57 21.30
CA PHE A 43 0.56 2.88 21.96
C PHE A 43 0.06 2.76 23.42
N PRO A 44 0.64 3.48 24.39
CA PRO A 44 0.25 3.39 25.80
C PRO A 44 -1.25 3.61 26.02
N ASN A 45 -1.85 2.87 26.95
CA ASN A 45 -3.24 3.07 27.38
C ASN A 45 -3.33 4.21 28.41
N ALA A 46 -4.53 4.80 28.52
CA ALA A 46 -4.93 5.78 29.54
C ALA A 46 -4.26 7.16 29.48
N GLY A 47 -3.83 7.62 28.29
CA GLY A 47 -3.40 9.01 28.12
C GLY A 47 -4.59 9.97 28.08
N LYS A 48 -4.59 11.01 28.93
CA LYS A 48 -5.58 12.10 28.91
C LYS A 48 -5.31 13.13 27.80
N ALA A 49 -4.22 12.93 27.06
CA ALA A 49 -3.76 13.81 26.01
C ALA A 49 -4.75 13.96 24.86
N ASN A 50 -4.68 15.14 24.25
CA ASN A 50 -5.38 15.46 23.02
C ASN A 50 -4.65 14.86 21.83
N VAL A 51 -5.39 14.30 20.87
CA VAL A 51 -4.85 13.66 19.67
C VAL A 51 -5.45 14.32 18.44
N PHE A 52 -4.60 14.70 17.49
CA PHE A 52 -5.03 14.96 16.13
C PHE A 52 -4.51 13.89 15.17
N ILE A 53 -5.30 13.62 14.14
CA ILE A 53 -5.02 12.60 13.13
C ILE A 53 -5.04 13.29 11.77
N LEU A 54 -4.00 13.02 10.97
CA LEU A 54 -3.96 13.39 9.58
C LEU A 54 -3.40 12.25 8.73
N ASN A 55 -4.04 12.02 7.59
CA ASN A 55 -3.52 11.15 6.56
C ASN A 55 -3.20 11.95 5.30
N THR A 56 -2.11 11.61 4.62
CA THR A 56 -1.88 12.08 3.26
C THR A 56 -2.54 11.12 2.27
N ARG A 57 -3.36 11.66 1.37
CA ARG A 57 -4.10 10.87 0.37
C ARG A 57 -3.87 11.41 -1.04
N ALA A 58 -4.12 10.56 -2.03
CA ALA A 58 -3.84 10.77 -3.45
C ALA A 58 -4.70 11.88 -4.08
N GLY A 59 -4.36 13.13 -3.81
CA GLY A 59 -4.96 14.30 -4.45
C GLY A 59 -4.59 14.37 -5.93
N MET A 60 -5.58 14.75 -6.75
CA MET A 60 -5.42 14.94 -8.19
C MET A 60 -5.88 16.34 -8.59
N LYS A 61 -5.54 16.73 -9.82
CA LYS A 61 -6.03 17.97 -10.41
C LYS A 61 -6.38 17.72 -11.88
N LEU A 62 -7.64 17.96 -12.21
CA LEU A 62 -8.13 17.92 -13.58
C LEU A 62 -8.44 19.36 -13.99
N TYR A 63 -7.63 19.90 -14.90
CA TYR A 63 -7.70 21.31 -15.30
C TYR A 63 -7.65 22.27 -14.09
N LYS A 64 -8.74 23.00 -13.80
CA LYS A 64 -8.87 23.91 -12.65
C LYS A 64 -9.42 23.24 -11.39
N LEU A 65 -9.97 22.03 -11.50
CA LEU A 65 -10.61 21.31 -10.40
C LEU A 65 -9.59 20.46 -9.64
N PHE A 66 -9.51 20.65 -8.33
CA PHE A 66 -8.76 19.77 -7.44
C PHE A 66 -9.70 18.69 -6.93
N LEU A 67 -9.32 17.43 -7.17
CA LEU A 67 -10.07 16.28 -6.73
C LEU A 67 -9.40 15.71 -5.48
N PRO A 68 -10.14 15.57 -4.36
CA PRO A 68 -9.59 14.97 -3.16
C PRO A 68 -9.26 13.50 -3.40
N GLY A 69 -8.22 13.01 -2.73
CA GLY A 69 -8.01 11.57 -2.62
C GLY A 69 -9.05 10.94 -1.69
N LEU A 70 -8.98 9.62 -1.55
CA LEU A 70 -9.83 8.87 -0.62
C LEU A 70 -9.01 8.43 0.59
N SER A 71 -9.58 8.56 1.78
CA SER A 71 -8.93 8.16 3.03
C SER A 71 -9.29 6.74 3.42
N GLY A 72 -10.51 6.31 3.09
CA GLY A 72 -11.11 5.07 3.57
C GLY A 72 -11.08 5.00 5.08
N LEU A 73 -10.68 3.86 5.63
CA LEU A 73 -10.68 3.61 7.07
C LEU A 73 -9.54 4.28 7.83
N ALA A 74 -8.60 4.94 7.16
CA ALA A 74 -7.35 5.44 7.75
C ALA A 74 -7.54 6.20 9.06
N GLN A 75 -8.26 7.33 9.01
CA GLN A 75 -8.44 8.17 10.19
C GLN A 75 -9.42 7.58 11.19
N TYR A 76 -10.45 6.86 10.72
CA TYR A 76 -11.49 6.31 11.59
C TYR A 76 -10.97 5.19 12.46
N LEU A 77 -10.21 4.24 11.89
CA LEU A 77 -9.61 3.16 12.66
C LEU A 77 -8.61 3.70 13.69
N ALA A 78 -7.76 4.65 13.29
CA ALA A 78 -6.86 5.32 14.22
C ALA A 78 -7.61 6.05 15.35
N ALA A 79 -8.69 6.77 15.02
CA ALA A 79 -9.52 7.47 16.00
C ALA A 79 -10.17 6.48 16.99
N ILE A 80 -10.71 5.37 16.50
CA ILE A 80 -11.31 4.31 17.32
C ILE A 80 -10.27 3.70 18.26
N VAL A 81 -9.10 3.29 17.74
CA VAL A 81 -8.03 2.71 18.54
C VAL A 81 -7.58 3.68 19.64
N MET A 82 -7.35 4.95 19.31
CA MET A 82 -6.92 5.95 20.29
C MET A 82 -8.02 6.28 21.31
N ARG A 83 -9.29 6.34 20.90
CA ARG A 83 -10.43 6.51 21.82
C ARG A 83 -10.54 5.34 22.80
N LEU A 84 -10.42 4.10 22.33
CA LEU A 84 -10.44 2.90 23.17
C LEU A 84 -9.27 2.88 24.17
N LYS A 85 -8.16 3.55 23.83
CA LYS A 85 -7.01 3.74 24.71
C LYS A 85 -7.13 4.94 25.66
N GLY A 86 -8.25 5.65 25.68
CA GLY A 86 -8.53 6.75 26.63
C GLY A 86 -8.18 8.15 26.14
N TYR A 87 -7.64 8.31 24.92
CA TYR A 87 -7.26 9.62 24.39
C TYR A 87 -8.45 10.42 23.85
N ARG A 88 -8.34 11.75 23.88
CA ARG A 88 -9.33 12.65 23.30
C ARG A 88 -8.95 13.04 21.88
N ILE A 89 -9.74 12.64 20.89
CA ILE A 89 -9.56 13.12 19.51
C ILE A 89 -10.03 14.57 19.43
N VAL A 90 -9.16 15.48 19.01
CA VAL A 90 -9.46 16.90 18.78
C VAL A 90 -9.34 17.30 17.30
N GLY A 91 -8.67 16.47 16.49
CA GLY A 91 -8.42 16.77 15.08
C GLY A 91 -8.50 15.54 14.19
N MET A 92 -9.19 15.65 13.06
CA MET A 92 -9.23 14.67 11.97
C MET A 92 -9.24 15.43 10.63
N GLN A 93 -8.09 15.50 9.97
CA GLN A 93 -7.90 16.30 8.76
C GLN A 93 -7.20 15.50 7.66
N PRO A 94 -7.90 15.16 6.56
CA PRO A 94 -7.22 14.59 5.41
C PRO A 94 -6.41 15.67 4.68
N MET A 95 -5.23 15.28 4.20
CA MET A 95 -4.29 16.14 3.49
C MET A 95 -4.09 15.61 2.06
N ASP A 96 -4.55 16.36 1.06
CA ASP A 96 -4.41 15.98 -0.34
C ASP A 96 -2.98 16.31 -0.82
N LEU A 97 -2.15 15.27 -0.96
CA LEU A 97 -0.85 15.35 -1.61
C LEU A 97 -0.90 14.69 -3.00
N PRO A 98 -0.01 15.04 -3.93
CA PRO A 98 -0.04 14.46 -5.27
C PRO A 98 0.10 12.95 -5.21
N SER A 99 -0.73 12.23 -5.97
CA SER A 99 -0.65 10.76 -6.00
C SER A 99 0.73 10.26 -6.43
N ASN A 100 1.28 9.31 -5.66
CA ASN A 100 2.56 8.66 -5.91
C ASN A 100 2.40 7.17 -6.28
N TRP A 101 1.17 6.67 -6.50
CA TRP A 101 0.89 5.26 -6.78
C TRP A 101 1.22 4.87 -8.23
N ILE A 102 2.52 4.95 -8.53
CA ILE A 102 3.05 4.79 -9.88
C ILE A 102 3.02 3.36 -10.41
N SER A 103 2.65 2.36 -9.62
CA SER A 103 2.38 1.03 -10.18
C SER A 103 1.05 0.98 -10.93
N LEU A 104 0.12 1.89 -10.64
CA LEU A 104 -1.23 1.90 -11.21
C LEU A 104 -1.44 3.01 -12.26
N HIS A 105 -0.89 4.20 -12.04
CA HIS A 105 -1.04 5.32 -12.96
C HIS A 105 0.24 6.15 -13.07
N PRO A 106 0.45 6.92 -14.16
CA PRO A 106 1.62 7.78 -14.28
C PRO A 106 1.63 8.88 -13.22
N GLY A 107 2.81 9.31 -12.79
CA GLY A 107 2.98 10.48 -11.94
C GLY A 107 2.46 11.77 -12.60
N LEU A 108 2.01 12.72 -11.78
CA LEU A 108 1.47 13.99 -12.25
C LEU A 108 2.57 14.90 -12.81
N HIS A 109 2.20 15.85 -13.68
CA HIS A 109 3.12 16.89 -14.13
C HIS A 109 3.59 17.77 -12.98
N GLN A 110 4.83 18.24 -13.02
CA GLN A 110 5.46 19.02 -11.96
C GLN A 110 4.64 20.26 -11.55
N LYS A 111 4.11 21.03 -12.52
CA LYS A 111 3.22 22.18 -12.24
C LYS A 111 1.96 21.78 -11.45
N VAL A 112 1.42 20.58 -11.70
CA VAL A 112 0.27 20.05 -10.97
C VAL A 112 0.67 19.67 -9.55
N VAL A 113 1.78 18.93 -9.41
CA VAL A 113 2.38 18.54 -8.11
C VAL A 113 2.57 19.77 -7.23
N GLU A 114 3.21 20.82 -7.75
CA GLU A 114 3.44 22.09 -7.03
C GLU A 114 2.13 22.76 -6.64
N SER A 115 1.14 22.85 -7.55
CA SER A 115 -0.13 23.49 -7.24
C SER A 115 -0.94 22.76 -6.14
N ILE A 116 -0.88 21.42 -6.11
CA ILE A 116 -1.48 20.61 -5.04
C ILE A 116 -0.72 20.85 -3.74
N PHE A 117 0.61 20.86 -3.78
CA PHE A 117 1.44 21.10 -2.61
C PHE A 117 1.15 22.47 -1.97
N HIS A 118 1.12 23.55 -2.75
CA HIS A 118 0.81 24.90 -2.23
C HIS A 118 -0.60 24.97 -1.63
N ARG A 119 -1.57 24.29 -2.22
CA ARG A 119 -2.91 24.17 -1.65
C ARG A 119 -2.88 23.41 -0.32
N CYS A 120 -2.20 22.27 -0.27
CA CYS A 120 -2.04 21.48 0.95
C CYS A 120 -1.36 22.30 2.05
N LYS A 121 -0.24 22.99 1.77
CA LYS A 121 0.49 23.84 2.72
C LYS A 121 -0.44 24.87 3.39
N ARG A 122 -1.32 25.53 2.61
CA ARG A 122 -2.32 26.47 3.17
C ARG A 122 -3.33 25.78 4.10
N ILE A 123 -3.82 24.61 3.71
CA ILE A 123 -4.76 23.82 4.53
C ILE A 123 -4.08 23.35 5.82
N THR A 124 -2.88 22.79 5.73
CA THR A 124 -2.08 22.34 6.87
C THR A 124 -1.79 23.48 7.83
N THR A 125 -1.42 24.66 7.35
CA THR A 125 -1.17 25.84 8.20
C THR A 125 -2.43 26.26 8.95
N ARG A 126 -3.58 26.35 8.27
CA ARG A 126 -4.86 26.70 8.91
C ARG A 126 -5.30 25.64 9.94
N PHE A 127 -5.07 24.37 9.63
CA PHE A 127 -5.36 23.28 10.55
C PHE A 127 -4.47 23.36 11.80
N ALA A 128 -3.15 23.49 11.61
CA ALA A 128 -2.18 23.61 12.69
C ALA A 128 -2.53 24.78 13.62
N ASN A 129 -2.79 25.97 13.08
CA ASN A 129 -3.18 27.13 13.90
C ASN A 129 -4.44 26.85 14.72
N LYS A 130 -5.47 26.23 14.13
CA LYS A 130 -6.69 25.88 14.87
C LYS A 130 -6.43 24.89 16.01
N ILE A 131 -5.64 23.85 15.75
CA ILE A 131 -5.33 22.83 16.76
C ILE A 131 -4.49 23.43 17.90
N LEU A 132 -3.51 24.28 17.57
CA LEU A 132 -2.67 24.98 18.55
C LEU A 132 -3.47 26.02 19.37
N ASP A 133 -4.49 26.64 18.78
CA ASP A 133 -5.46 27.49 19.50
C ASP A 133 -6.42 26.69 20.41
N GLY A 134 -6.24 25.37 20.56
CA GLY A 134 -7.14 24.50 21.33
C GLY A 134 -8.50 24.22 20.66
N LYS A 135 -8.68 24.58 19.39
CA LYS A 135 -9.94 24.33 18.65
C LYS A 135 -9.97 22.92 18.08
N THR A 136 -11.18 22.37 17.96
CA THR A 136 -11.38 21.05 17.34
C THR A 136 -11.66 21.15 15.84
N VAL A 137 -11.18 20.19 15.04
CA VAL A 137 -11.41 20.13 13.58
C VAL A 137 -11.70 18.70 13.12
N TYR A 138 -12.87 18.43 12.55
CA TYR A 138 -13.27 17.08 12.10
C TYR A 138 -13.61 17.01 10.61
N LYS A 139 -12.74 17.54 9.75
CA LYS A 139 -12.99 17.59 8.29
C LYS A 139 -13.02 16.21 7.64
N ALA A 140 -12.41 15.19 8.24
CA ALA A 140 -12.49 13.82 7.76
C ALA A 140 -13.94 13.30 7.68
N LEU A 141 -14.79 13.67 8.65
CA LEU A 141 -16.17 13.17 8.74
C LEU A 141 -17.05 13.53 7.52
N ILE A 142 -16.67 14.58 6.77
CA ILE A 142 -17.36 14.96 5.54
C ILE A 142 -17.23 13.88 4.46
N SER A 143 -16.11 13.15 4.45
CA SER A 143 -15.85 12.04 3.52
C SER A 143 -16.38 10.69 4.00
N LEU A 144 -17.06 10.63 5.16
CA LEU A 144 -17.46 9.36 5.77
C LEU A 144 -18.31 8.45 4.85
N PRO A 145 -19.33 8.95 4.11
CA PRO A 145 -20.14 8.06 3.26
C PRO A 145 -19.32 7.34 2.18
N ILE A 146 -18.43 8.08 1.50
CA ILE A 146 -17.58 7.51 0.46
C ILE A 146 -16.44 6.67 1.05
N ASP A 147 -15.89 7.06 2.20
CA ASP A 147 -14.84 6.30 2.89
C ASP A 147 -15.39 4.95 3.41
N LEU A 148 -16.65 4.89 3.85
CA LEU A 148 -17.33 3.64 4.21
C LEU A 148 -17.63 2.77 2.99
N ALA A 149 -18.06 3.38 1.87
CA ALA A 149 -18.32 2.64 0.64
C ALA A 149 -17.07 1.90 0.11
N ILE A 150 -15.86 2.44 0.35
CA ILE A 150 -14.59 1.81 -0.05
C ILE A 150 -13.95 0.96 1.07
N ALA A 151 -14.59 0.81 2.22
CA ALA A 151 -14.08 0.00 3.32
C ALA A 151 -13.76 -1.46 2.91
N PRO A 152 -14.58 -2.16 2.08
CA PRO A 152 -14.24 -3.50 1.61
C PRO A 152 -12.91 -3.56 0.85
N VAL A 153 -12.58 -2.52 0.08
CA VAL A 153 -11.30 -2.43 -0.63
C VAL A 153 -10.14 -2.26 0.35
N SER A 154 -10.36 -1.54 1.46
CA SER A 154 -9.37 -1.38 2.53
C SER A 154 -9.03 -2.73 3.17
N PHE A 155 -10.06 -3.53 3.48
CA PHE A 155 -9.87 -4.88 4.02
C PHE A 155 -9.21 -5.81 3.01
N GLY A 156 -9.68 -5.82 1.76
CA GLY A 156 -9.09 -6.61 0.68
C GLY A 156 -7.61 -6.30 0.46
N TYR A 157 -7.23 -5.02 0.55
CA TYR A 157 -5.83 -4.61 0.48
C TYR A 157 -4.99 -5.17 1.64
N TYR A 158 -5.49 -5.10 2.87
CA TYR A 158 -4.79 -5.59 4.06
C TYR A 158 -4.57 -7.10 4.05
N LEU A 159 -5.60 -7.85 3.64
CA LEU A 159 -5.63 -9.31 3.66
C LEU A 159 -4.89 -9.94 2.47
N VAL A 160 -4.99 -9.33 1.29
CA VAL A 160 -4.49 -9.94 0.04
C VAL A 160 -3.76 -8.93 -0.83
N GLY A 161 -4.35 -7.77 -1.07
CA GLY A 161 -3.90 -6.84 -2.10
C GLY A 161 -2.46 -6.35 -1.92
N ARG A 162 -2.04 -6.01 -0.70
CA ARG A 162 -0.66 -5.57 -0.42
C ARG A 162 0.38 -6.63 -0.77
N PHE A 163 0.06 -7.89 -0.47
CA PHE A 163 0.92 -9.04 -0.73
C PHE A 163 1.00 -9.33 -2.23
N ALA A 164 -0.13 -9.28 -2.93
CA ALA A 164 -0.18 -9.44 -4.37
C ALA A 164 0.62 -8.34 -5.09
N ILE A 165 0.42 -7.07 -4.72
CA ILE A 165 1.14 -5.93 -5.31
C ILE A 165 2.64 -6.03 -5.04
N ALA A 166 3.05 -6.47 -3.84
CA ALA A 166 4.47 -6.70 -3.53
C ALA A 166 5.14 -7.65 -4.53
N LYS A 167 4.41 -8.66 -5.03
CA LYS A 167 4.91 -9.64 -6.01
C LYS A 167 4.86 -9.17 -7.46
N THR A 168 4.39 -7.95 -7.71
CA THR A 168 4.46 -7.33 -9.04
C THR A 168 5.80 -6.61 -9.28
N PHE A 169 6.53 -6.27 -8.22
CA PHE A 169 7.79 -5.53 -8.36
C PHE A 169 8.93 -6.41 -8.85
N ILE A 170 9.68 -5.88 -9.80
CA ILE A 170 10.89 -6.49 -10.35
C ILE A 170 12.01 -5.46 -10.45
N ALA A 171 13.25 -5.94 -10.40
CA ALA A 171 14.42 -5.17 -10.81
C ALA A 171 14.83 -5.58 -12.23
N THR A 172 15.05 -4.59 -13.09
CA THR A 172 15.44 -4.77 -14.49
C THR A 172 16.96 -4.95 -14.62
N ASP A 173 17.43 -5.12 -15.86
CA ASP A 173 18.85 -5.21 -16.22
C ASP A 173 19.62 -3.89 -16.02
N ALA A 174 18.91 -2.78 -15.78
CA ALA A 174 19.52 -1.53 -15.35
C ALA A 174 19.93 -1.54 -13.85
N CYS A 175 19.57 -2.57 -13.09
CA CYS A 175 19.88 -2.60 -11.66
C CYS A 175 21.37 -2.86 -11.41
N THR A 176 22.01 -1.97 -10.68
CA THR A 176 23.43 -2.05 -10.30
C THR A 176 23.67 -2.77 -8.97
N ASN A 177 22.64 -3.35 -8.35
CA ASN A 177 22.70 -3.94 -7.00
C ASN A 177 23.30 -3.01 -5.92
N CYS A 178 23.16 -1.69 -6.07
CA CYS A 178 23.67 -0.70 -5.11
C CYS A 178 23.07 -0.78 -3.69
N GLY A 179 21.98 -1.52 -3.52
CA GLY A 179 21.31 -1.77 -2.24
C GLY A 179 20.60 -0.58 -1.59
N LEU A 180 20.48 0.57 -2.28
CA LEU A 180 19.79 1.75 -1.76
C LEU A 180 18.30 1.49 -1.45
N CYS A 181 17.63 0.66 -2.24
CA CYS A 181 16.21 0.33 -2.03
C CYS A 181 15.97 -0.48 -0.75
N GLU A 182 16.85 -1.43 -0.43
CA GLU A 182 16.83 -2.19 0.82
C GLU A 182 17.08 -1.26 2.01
N LYS A 183 18.17 -0.47 1.97
CA LYS A 183 18.55 0.44 3.07
C LYS A 183 17.50 1.50 3.39
N LYS A 184 16.74 1.97 2.39
CA LYS A 184 15.70 3.01 2.56
C LYS A 184 14.29 2.44 2.73
N CYS A 185 14.12 1.12 2.79
CA CYS A 185 12.81 0.53 3.00
C CYS A 185 12.43 0.64 4.50
N PRO A 186 11.37 1.39 4.87
CA PRO A 186 11.00 1.58 6.28
C PRO A 186 10.59 0.26 6.95
N VAL A 187 10.01 -0.65 6.17
CA VAL A 187 9.51 -1.94 6.65
C VAL A 187 10.46 -3.11 6.36
N GLY A 188 11.69 -2.84 5.89
CA GLY A 188 12.69 -3.88 5.60
C GLY A 188 12.25 -4.92 4.55
N ALA A 189 11.29 -4.56 3.69
CA ALA A 189 10.59 -5.47 2.79
C ALA A 189 11.31 -5.79 1.48
N ILE A 190 12.54 -5.31 1.30
CA ILE A 190 13.35 -5.58 0.12
C ILE A 190 14.60 -6.31 0.59
N LYS A 191 14.90 -7.43 -0.04
CA LYS A 191 16.11 -8.21 0.23
C LYS A 191 16.97 -8.21 -1.02
N ASN A 192 18.22 -7.77 -0.89
CA ASN A 192 19.17 -7.94 -1.98
C ASN A 192 19.57 -9.41 -2.07
N SER A 193 19.64 -9.93 -3.30
CA SER A 193 20.28 -11.21 -3.60
C SER A 193 21.53 -10.96 -4.45
N GLU A 194 22.34 -11.98 -4.69
CA GLU A 194 23.53 -11.89 -5.54
C GLU A 194 23.20 -11.36 -6.95
N VAL A 195 21.99 -11.63 -7.44
CA VAL A 195 21.59 -11.22 -8.80
C VAL A 195 20.77 -9.94 -8.78
N ARG A 196 19.63 -9.91 -8.08
CA ARG A 196 18.70 -8.76 -8.06
C ARG A 196 17.86 -8.73 -6.77
N PRO A 197 17.41 -7.55 -6.32
CA PRO A 197 16.52 -7.47 -5.17
C PRO A 197 15.16 -8.13 -5.44
N TYR A 198 14.55 -8.63 -4.37
CA TYR A 198 13.18 -9.12 -4.37
C TYR A 198 12.39 -8.53 -3.20
N TRP A 199 11.05 -8.54 -3.31
CA TRP A 199 10.15 -7.92 -2.35
C TRP A 199 9.48 -8.98 -1.49
N THR A 200 9.60 -8.87 -0.17
CA THR A 200 8.94 -9.74 0.81
C THR A 200 7.48 -9.36 0.98
N PHE A 201 6.76 -10.14 1.79
CA PHE A 201 5.37 -9.86 2.13
C PHE A 201 5.20 -8.70 3.12
N ASP A 202 6.28 -8.14 3.65
CA ASP A 202 6.24 -6.95 4.51
C ASP A 202 6.02 -5.66 3.71
N CYS A 203 6.07 -5.73 2.37
CA CYS A 203 5.96 -4.55 1.52
C CYS A 203 4.57 -3.91 1.64
N GLU A 204 4.56 -2.62 1.99
CA GLU A 204 3.34 -1.82 2.10
C GLU A 204 3.03 -1.01 0.82
N SER A 205 3.72 -1.29 -0.28
CA SER A 205 3.47 -0.62 -1.58
C SER A 205 3.53 0.92 -1.53
N CYS A 206 4.44 1.49 -0.73
CA CYS A 206 4.60 2.94 -0.58
C CYS A 206 5.25 3.65 -1.80
N MET A 207 5.73 2.87 -2.78
CA MET A 207 6.42 3.33 -3.99
C MET A 207 7.74 4.09 -3.76
N HIS A 208 8.29 4.11 -2.53
CA HIS A 208 9.51 4.85 -2.22
C HIS A 208 10.70 4.36 -3.07
N CYS A 209 10.93 3.05 -3.09
CA CYS A 209 12.04 2.43 -3.82
C CYS A 209 11.95 2.70 -5.34
N MET A 210 10.76 2.59 -5.92
CA MET A 210 10.53 2.80 -7.35
C MET A 210 10.73 4.26 -7.78
N ASN A 211 10.34 5.22 -6.95
CA ASN A 211 10.50 6.65 -7.25
C ASN A 211 11.95 7.15 -7.07
N HIS A 212 12.73 6.52 -6.19
CA HIS A 212 14.07 7.00 -5.81
C HIS A 212 15.22 6.13 -6.32
N CYS A 213 14.95 5.09 -7.10
CA CYS A 213 16.01 4.31 -7.74
C CYS A 213 16.77 5.20 -8.75
N PRO A 214 18.09 5.42 -8.59
CA PRO A 214 18.86 6.29 -9.47
C PRO A 214 18.89 5.78 -10.91
N GLU A 215 19.01 4.46 -11.08
CA GLU A 215 19.00 3.77 -12.38
C GLU A 215 17.59 3.59 -12.95
N ARG A 216 16.56 4.00 -12.20
CA ARG A 216 15.16 3.75 -12.55
C ARG A 216 14.88 2.26 -12.86
N ALA A 217 15.58 1.36 -12.18
CA ALA A 217 15.59 -0.07 -12.48
C ALA A 217 14.46 -0.88 -11.82
N ILE A 218 13.59 -0.26 -11.02
CA ILE A 218 12.48 -0.95 -10.35
C ILE A 218 11.20 -0.70 -11.15
N GLU A 219 10.55 -1.77 -11.61
CA GLU A 219 9.34 -1.71 -12.45
C GLU A 219 8.26 -2.68 -11.94
N THR A 220 7.03 -2.56 -12.45
CA THR A 220 5.97 -3.55 -12.19
C THR A 220 5.75 -4.48 -13.38
N ALA A 221 5.83 -5.79 -13.16
CA ALA A 221 5.61 -6.81 -14.16
C ALA A 221 4.11 -7.08 -14.42
N LEU A 222 3.31 -6.02 -14.61
CA LEU A 222 1.83 -6.10 -14.69
C LEU A 222 1.33 -7.12 -15.70
N GLY A 223 1.89 -7.11 -16.93
CA GLY A 223 1.52 -8.06 -17.98
C GLY A 223 1.78 -9.51 -17.58
N PHE A 224 3.00 -9.81 -17.11
CA PHE A 224 3.36 -11.14 -16.61
C PHE A 224 2.45 -11.58 -15.46
N THR A 225 2.22 -10.71 -14.49
CA THR A 225 1.37 -11.04 -13.34
C THR A 225 -0.08 -11.27 -13.76
N ALA A 226 -0.64 -10.45 -14.66
CA ALA A 226 -2.02 -10.65 -15.12
C ALA A 226 -2.20 -12.01 -15.82
N ILE A 227 -1.27 -12.37 -16.71
CA ILE A 227 -1.28 -13.65 -17.43
C ILE A 227 -1.13 -14.82 -16.45
N LEU A 228 -0.18 -14.73 -15.51
CA LEU A 228 0.05 -15.77 -14.50
C LEU A 228 -1.20 -16.02 -13.65
N TRP A 229 -1.84 -14.96 -13.18
CA TRP A 229 -3.05 -15.07 -12.38
C TRP A 229 -4.22 -15.66 -13.17
N TRP A 230 -4.39 -15.27 -14.44
CA TRP A 230 -5.41 -15.85 -15.31
C TRP A 230 -5.16 -17.35 -15.56
N ILE A 231 -3.91 -17.76 -15.79
CA ILE A 231 -3.57 -19.18 -15.96
C ILE A 231 -3.83 -19.97 -14.67
N ALA A 232 -3.35 -19.45 -13.53
CA ALA A 232 -3.41 -20.12 -12.23
C ALA A 232 -4.84 -20.24 -11.68
N PHE A 233 -5.71 -19.25 -11.91
CA PHE A 233 -7.05 -19.18 -11.33
C PHE A 233 -8.19 -19.25 -12.35
N SER A 234 -7.90 -19.49 -13.63
CA SER A 234 -8.95 -19.72 -14.63
C SER A 234 -8.63 -20.91 -15.53
N LEU A 235 -7.54 -20.86 -16.31
CA LEU A 235 -7.27 -21.89 -17.31
C LEU A 235 -7.02 -23.28 -16.69
N ILE A 236 -6.03 -23.39 -15.79
CA ILE A 236 -5.64 -24.68 -15.19
C ILE A 236 -6.81 -25.32 -14.42
N PRO A 237 -7.55 -24.58 -13.59
CA PRO A 237 -8.64 -25.18 -12.86
C PRO A 237 -9.83 -25.65 -13.72
N ILE A 238 -10.18 -24.91 -14.77
CA ILE A 238 -11.24 -25.32 -15.70
C ILE A 238 -10.84 -26.64 -16.37
N SER A 239 -9.57 -26.76 -16.79
CA SER A 239 -9.03 -28.00 -17.37
C SER A 239 -9.03 -29.15 -16.36
N LEU A 240 -8.64 -28.90 -15.11
CA LEU A 240 -8.60 -29.93 -14.06
C LEU A 240 -9.99 -30.40 -13.66
N LEU A 241 -10.96 -29.48 -13.50
CA LEU A 241 -12.35 -29.81 -13.21
C LEU A 241 -12.95 -30.69 -14.30
N LYS A 242 -12.69 -30.38 -15.57
CA LYS A 242 -13.14 -31.20 -16.70
C LYS A 242 -12.61 -32.63 -16.61
N ILE A 243 -11.31 -32.80 -16.34
CA ILE A 243 -10.69 -34.13 -16.18
C ILE A 243 -11.30 -34.90 -15.01
N ILE A 244 -11.54 -34.23 -13.87
CA ILE A 244 -12.12 -34.87 -12.68
C ILE A 244 -13.56 -35.33 -12.94
N LEU A 245 -14.37 -34.52 -13.62
CA LEU A 245 -15.74 -34.87 -14.02
C LEU A 245 -15.75 -36.02 -15.03
N ASP A 246 -14.87 -35.98 -16.03
CA ASP A 246 -14.76 -37.01 -17.08
C ASP A 246 -14.26 -38.36 -16.50
N ALA A 247 -13.38 -38.32 -15.50
CA ALA A 247 -12.79 -39.50 -14.87
C ALA A 247 -13.66 -40.11 -13.76
N ASN A 248 -14.82 -39.53 -13.43
CA ASN A 248 -15.76 -39.98 -12.40
C ASN A 248 -15.11 -40.27 -11.03
N VAL A 249 -13.97 -39.59 -10.74
CA VAL A 249 -13.06 -39.89 -9.61
C VAL A 249 -13.71 -39.60 -8.26
N PHE A 250 -14.63 -38.64 -8.22
CA PHE A 250 -15.47 -38.39 -7.08
C PHE A 250 -16.87 -38.82 -7.48
N GLY A 251 -17.38 -39.92 -6.93
CA GLY A 251 -18.82 -40.21 -6.97
C GLY A 251 -19.53 -39.08 -6.23
N VAL A 252 -19.90 -38.01 -6.96
CA VAL A 252 -20.48 -36.81 -6.37
C VAL A 252 -21.93 -37.11 -6.03
N ASN A 253 -22.18 -37.79 -4.91
CA ASN A 253 -23.50 -37.76 -4.26
C ASN A 253 -23.38 -37.78 -2.73
N GLU A 254 -24.34 -37.04 -2.11
CA GLU A 254 -24.72 -36.89 -0.69
C GLU A 254 -24.10 -35.75 0.16
N HIS A 255 -22.86 -35.27 -0.06
CA HIS A 255 -22.34 -34.08 0.67
C HIS A 255 -21.80 -32.98 -0.25
N PHE A 256 -22.73 -32.38 -0.99
CA PHE A 256 -22.49 -31.30 -1.96
C PHE A 256 -21.64 -30.14 -1.43
N TRP A 257 -21.71 -29.83 -0.14
CA TRP A 257 -21.00 -28.69 0.45
C TRP A 257 -19.54 -29.02 0.81
N LEU A 258 -19.26 -30.21 1.33
CA LEU A 258 -17.90 -30.61 1.75
C LEU A 258 -17.00 -30.86 0.55
N SER A 259 -17.50 -31.53 -0.48
CA SER A 259 -16.77 -31.75 -1.74
C SER A 259 -16.45 -30.42 -2.44
N LYS A 260 -17.38 -29.46 -2.41
CA LYS A 260 -17.14 -28.09 -2.89
C LYS A 260 -16.07 -27.37 -2.08
N LEU A 261 -16.10 -27.47 -0.76
CA LEU A 261 -15.10 -26.84 0.11
C LEU A 261 -13.70 -27.39 -0.16
N ILE A 262 -13.57 -28.72 -0.29
CA ILE A 262 -12.32 -29.39 -0.65
C ILE A 262 -11.84 -28.93 -2.03
N TYR A 263 -12.74 -28.85 -3.02
CA TYR A 263 -12.42 -28.34 -4.34
C TYR A 263 -11.88 -26.91 -4.28
N TYR A 264 -12.55 -25.99 -3.57
CA TYR A 264 -12.07 -24.61 -3.44
C TYR A 264 -10.73 -24.53 -2.71
N PHE A 265 -10.50 -25.37 -1.70
CA PHE A 265 -9.23 -25.41 -0.99
C PHE A 265 -8.08 -25.88 -1.90
N ILE A 266 -8.28 -26.97 -2.65
CA ILE A 266 -7.30 -27.47 -3.62
C ILE A 266 -7.08 -26.45 -4.74
N PHE A 267 -8.14 -25.82 -5.24
CA PHE A 267 -8.08 -24.78 -6.26
C PHE A 267 -7.25 -23.58 -5.81
N ILE A 268 -7.59 -23.00 -4.66
CA ILE A 268 -6.93 -21.81 -4.14
C ILE A 268 -5.48 -22.16 -3.78
N GLY A 269 -5.27 -23.29 -3.09
CA GLY A 269 -3.95 -23.77 -2.70
C GLY A 269 -3.05 -24.04 -3.91
N GLY A 270 -3.55 -24.74 -4.93
CA GLY A 270 -2.84 -25.03 -6.17
C GLY A 270 -2.50 -23.76 -6.95
N GLY A 271 -3.47 -22.86 -7.13
CA GLY A 271 -3.26 -21.57 -7.78
C GLY A 271 -2.19 -20.72 -7.07
N LEU A 272 -2.26 -20.63 -5.74
CA LEU A 272 -1.26 -19.91 -4.93
C LEU A 272 0.13 -20.57 -5.01
N PHE A 273 0.20 -21.91 -5.03
CA PHE A 273 1.46 -22.63 -5.21
C PHE A 273 2.10 -22.36 -6.58
N ILE A 274 1.29 -22.34 -7.64
CA ILE A 274 1.74 -21.96 -8.99
C ILE A 274 2.28 -20.53 -8.99
N VAL A 275 1.55 -19.57 -8.40
CA VAL A 275 2.00 -18.18 -8.29
C VAL A 275 3.31 -18.06 -7.51
N PHE A 276 3.44 -18.80 -6.41
CA PHE A 276 4.67 -18.85 -5.62
C PHE A 276 5.87 -19.36 -6.42
N LEU A 277 5.70 -20.50 -7.11
CA LEU A 277 6.77 -21.09 -7.92
C LEU A 277 7.14 -20.17 -9.10
N ALA A 278 6.13 -19.64 -9.80
CA ALA A 278 6.32 -18.71 -10.90
C ALA A 278 7.05 -17.43 -10.48
N TYR A 279 6.80 -16.91 -9.27
CA TYR A 279 7.55 -15.77 -8.73
C TYR A 279 9.04 -16.09 -8.55
N ARG A 280 9.38 -17.27 -8.01
CA ARG A 280 10.79 -17.69 -7.87
C ARG A 280 11.46 -17.88 -9.23
N ILE A 281 10.76 -18.52 -10.16
CA ILE A 281 11.22 -18.71 -11.54
C ILE A 281 11.42 -17.35 -12.23
N LEU A 282 10.48 -16.43 -12.09
CA LEU A 282 10.58 -15.07 -12.62
C LEU A 282 11.88 -14.42 -12.15
N HIS A 283 12.10 -14.34 -10.84
CA HIS A 283 13.30 -13.69 -10.28
C HIS A 283 14.60 -14.36 -10.71
N PHE A 284 14.61 -15.69 -10.83
CA PHE A 284 15.73 -16.43 -11.39
C PHE A 284 15.97 -16.05 -12.85
N LEU A 285 14.92 -16.07 -13.69
CA LEU A 285 15.02 -15.76 -15.12
C LEU A 285 15.36 -14.29 -15.39
N MET A 286 15.02 -13.36 -14.49
CA MET A 286 15.39 -11.96 -14.61
C MET A 286 16.91 -11.76 -14.74
N ARG A 287 17.76 -12.70 -14.28
CA ARG A 287 19.21 -12.64 -14.48
C ARG A 287 19.64 -12.62 -15.95
N PHE A 288 18.81 -13.18 -16.84
CA PHE A 288 19.07 -13.20 -18.27
C PHE A 288 18.53 -11.93 -18.92
N THR A 289 19.40 -11.19 -19.60
CA THR A 289 19.09 -9.88 -20.20
C THR A 289 17.93 -9.94 -21.18
N LEU A 290 17.86 -10.97 -22.03
CA LEU A 290 16.76 -11.18 -22.97
C LEU A 290 15.42 -11.28 -22.25
N PHE A 291 15.34 -12.14 -21.23
CA PHE A 291 14.11 -12.34 -20.46
C PHE A 291 13.73 -11.08 -19.68
N SER A 292 14.70 -10.42 -19.05
CA SER A 292 14.50 -9.12 -18.39
C SER A 292 13.88 -8.09 -19.33
N LYS A 293 14.38 -7.99 -20.57
CA LYS A 293 13.84 -7.06 -21.58
C LYS A 293 12.41 -7.39 -21.97
N ILE A 294 12.07 -8.67 -22.15
CA ILE A 294 10.71 -9.12 -22.48
C ILE A 294 9.73 -8.76 -21.36
N ILE A 295 10.02 -9.13 -20.12
CA ILE A 295 9.12 -8.84 -18.98
C ILE A 295 8.95 -7.32 -18.83
N THR A 296 10.04 -6.58 -18.89
CA THR A 296 10.01 -5.12 -18.73
C THR A 296 9.29 -4.42 -19.89
N TYR A 297 9.29 -4.99 -21.10
CA TYR A 297 8.56 -4.42 -22.24
C TYR A 297 7.04 -4.32 -21.99
N THR A 298 6.48 -5.31 -21.28
CA THR A 298 5.06 -5.31 -20.87
C THR A 298 4.77 -4.43 -19.65
N SER A 299 5.80 -3.85 -19.05
CA SER A 299 5.66 -2.94 -17.91
C SER A 299 5.39 -1.52 -18.38
N LEU A 300 4.21 -0.98 -18.06
CA LEU A 300 3.88 0.42 -18.34
C LEU A 300 4.84 1.39 -17.64
N THR A 301 5.36 1.01 -16.47
CA THR A 301 6.20 1.87 -15.63
C THR A 301 7.59 2.13 -16.21
N LYS A 302 8.03 1.29 -17.16
CA LYS A 302 9.26 1.46 -17.94
C LYS A 302 9.24 2.73 -18.79
N TYR A 303 8.09 3.06 -19.37
CA TYR A 303 8.03 4.07 -20.42
C TYR A 303 8.11 5.50 -19.86
N LYS A 304 8.73 6.42 -20.62
CA LYS A 304 8.94 7.82 -20.19
C LYS A 304 7.63 8.57 -19.92
N PHE A 305 6.57 8.26 -20.68
CA PHE A 305 5.24 8.86 -20.44
C PHE A 305 4.67 8.46 -19.08
N TRP A 306 5.12 7.31 -18.55
CA TRP A 306 4.84 6.86 -17.19
C TRP A 306 5.79 7.52 -16.19
N ARG A 307 5.48 8.78 -15.86
CA ARG A 307 6.33 9.62 -15.01
C ARG A 307 6.47 9.02 -13.61
N ARG A 308 7.67 9.16 -13.02
CA ARG A 308 7.86 8.95 -11.57
C ARG A 308 7.32 10.16 -10.82
N TYR A 309 6.85 9.93 -9.60
CA TYR A 309 6.56 11.01 -8.68
C TYR A 309 7.88 11.62 -8.19
N LYS A 310 7.97 12.95 -8.21
CA LYS A 310 9.08 13.71 -7.62
C LYS A 310 8.48 14.73 -6.67
N ALA A 311 8.93 14.71 -5.42
CA ALA A 311 8.58 15.76 -4.48
C ALA A 311 9.15 17.10 -4.98
N PRO A 312 8.46 18.23 -4.73
CA PRO A 312 9.03 19.54 -4.99
C PRO A 312 10.35 19.75 -4.25
N LYS A 313 11.36 20.32 -4.92
CA LYS A 313 12.72 20.47 -4.35
C LYS A 313 12.88 21.67 -3.42
N ASN A 314 12.04 22.70 -3.55
CA ASN A 314 12.22 24.01 -2.92
C ASN A 314 10.93 24.53 -2.25
N ILE A 315 10.44 23.91 -1.15
CA ILE A 315 9.24 24.39 -0.44
C ILE A 315 9.38 24.35 1.08
#